data_AF-A0A645DVJ7-F1
#
_entry.id   AF-A0A645DVJ7-F1
#
_cell.length_a   1.000
_cell.length_b   1.000
_cell.length_c   1.000
_cell.angle_alpha   90.00
_cell.angle_beta   90.00
_cell.angle_gamma   90.00
#
_symmetry.space_group_name_H-M   'P 1'
#
loop_
_entity.id
_entity.type
_entity.pdbx_description
1 polymer ?
#
loop_
_entity_poly.entity_id
_entity_poly.type
_entity_poly.pdbx_seq_one_letter_code
_entity_poly.pdbx_strand_id
1 'polypeptide(L)'
;MRDYVHVADLAISHVAAAKAMAAGTGLQVAYNLGSGDGSSVAEIMSAIARVTGVDFTPEIAARRPGDPARIVANGDAAARDIDWKMRYTLDEMVSSAWSARQAHQS
;
A
#
# COMPACT_ATOMS: atom_id res chain seq x y z
N MET A 1 -12.18 4.55 -2.84
CA MET A 1 -11.04 4.45 -1.91
C MET A 1 -10.52 3.02 -1.89
N ARG A 2 -9.20 2.88 -1.98
CA ARG A 2 -8.42 1.64 -1.90
C ARG A 2 -7.21 1.87 -1.00
N ASP A 3 -6.78 0.84 -0.30
CA ASP A 3 -5.55 0.88 0.49
C ASP A 3 -4.35 0.56 -0.43
N TYR A 4 -3.53 1.56 -0.72
CA TYR A 4 -2.25 1.36 -1.39
C TYR A 4 -1.17 1.31 -0.32
N VAL A 5 -0.47 0.18 -0.24
CA VAL A 5 0.60 -0.04 0.73
C VAL A 5 1.89 -0.38 0.02
N HIS A 6 3.02 0.11 0.54
CA HIS A 6 4.31 -0.19 -0.05
C HIS A 6 4.72 -1.62 0.29
N VAL A 7 5.28 -2.34 -0.69
CA VAL A 7 5.71 -3.73 -0.51
C VAL A 7 6.77 -3.88 0.59
N ALA A 8 7.61 -2.86 0.82
CA ALA A 8 8.60 -2.90 1.89
C ALA A 8 7.95 -2.82 3.30
N ASP A 9 6.89 -2.04 3.48
CA ASP A 9 6.16 -2.00 4.75
C ASP A 9 5.54 -3.37 5.05
N LEU A 10 4.97 -4.00 4.03
CA LEU A 10 4.45 -5.36 4.12
C LEU A 10 5.54 -6.34 4.55
N ALA A 11 6.70 -6.30 3.91
CA ALA A 11 7.82 -7.19 4.22
C ALA A 11 8.36 -6.99 5.66
N ILE A 12 8.49 -5.74 6.11
CA ILE A 12 8.94 -5.40 7.46
C ILE A 12 7.99 -6.00 8.51
N SER A 13 6.68 -5.86 8.33
CA SER A 13 5.70 -6.43 9.27
C SER A 13 5.71 -7.95 9.28
N HIS A 14 5.96 -8.61 8.15
CA HIS A 14 6.14 -10.07 8.12
C HIS A 14 7.39 -10.49 8.90
N VAL A 15 8.51 -9.77 8.75
CA VAL A 15 9.73 -10.04 9.52
C VAL A 15 9.49 -9.81 11.02
N ALA A 16 8.78 -8.75 11.39
CA ALA A 16 8.41 -8.49 12.78
C ALA A 16 7.56 -9.62 13.38
N ALA A 17 6.53 -10.07 12.65
CA ALA A 17 5.69 -11.20 13.05
C ALA A 17 6.51 -12.48 13.21
N ALA A 18 7.40 -12.80 12.27
CA ALA A 18 8.27 -13.97 12.34
C ALA A 18 9.19 -13.94 13.58
N LYS A 19 9.79 -12.78 13.87
CA LYS A 19 10.62 -12.59 15.07
C LYS A 19 9.82 -12.73 16.36
N ALA A 20 8.62 -12.17 16.41
CA ALA A 20 7.74 -12.29 17.58
C ALA A 20 7.34 -13.75 17.83
N MET A 21 6.96 -14.50 16.78
CA MET A 21 6.67 -15.93 16.91
C MET A 21 7.89 -16.73 17.37
N ALA A 22 9.08 -16.46 16.81
CA ALA A 22 10.32 -17.12 17.22
C ALA A 22 10.69 -16.84 18.69
N ALA A 23 10.31 -15.69 19.22
CA ALA A 23 10.49 -15.32 20.62
C ALA A 23 9.40 -15.90 21.56
N GLY A 24 8.42 -16.64 21.03
CA GLY A 24 7.31 -17.19 21.80
C GLY A 24 6.21 -16.17 22.15
N THR A 25 6.22 -15.00 21.52
CA THR A 25 5.16 -14.00 21.69
C THR A 25 3.86 -14.50 21.06
N GLY A 26 2.77 -14.50 21.83
CA GLY A 26 1.44 -14.81 21.32
C GLY A 26 0.97 -13.73 20.35
N LEU A 27 0.75 -14.11 19.09
CA LEU A 27 0.18 -13.25 18.05
C LEU A 27 -1.26 -13.66 17.72
N GLN A 28 -2.00 -12.76 17.10
CA GLN A 28 -3.32 -13.05 16.55
C GLN A 28 -3.20 -13.95 15.32
N VAL A 29 -4.29 -14.67 15.02
CA VAL A 29 -4.36 -15.57 13.85
C VAL A 29 -4.29 -14.80 12.53
N ALA A 30 -4.76 -13.55 12.51
CA ALA A 30 -4.76 -12.71 11.31
C ALA A 30 -4.60 -11.24 11.66
N TYR A 31 -3.92 -10.52 10.77
CA TYR A 31 -3.71 -9.08 10.85
C TYR A 31 -4.09 -8.42 9.53
N ASN A 32 -4.80 -7.31 9.64
CA ASN A 32 -5.04 -6.40 8.54
C ASN A 32 -3.86 -5.44 8.41
N LEU A 33 -3.41 -5.19 7.19
CA LEU A 33 -2.31 -4.27 6.89
C LEU A 33 -2.84 -3.21 5.93
N GLY A 34 -3.12 -2.03 6.48
CA GLY A 34 -3.70 -0.91 5.76
C GLY A 34 -3.64 0.37 6.55
N SER A 35 -4.00 1.46 5.89
CA SER A 35 -3.99 2.82 6.44
C SER A 35 -5.27 3.17 7.21
N GLY A 36 -6.37 2.44 7.01
CA GLY A 36 -7.69 2.75 7.58
C GLY A 36 -8.48 3.81 6.80
N ASP A 37 -7.80 4.68 6.05
CA ASP A 37 -8.42 5.80 5.31
C ASP A 37 -8.43 5.58 3.79
N GLY A 38 -7.35 5.02 3.24
CA GLY A 38 -7.16 4.72 1.82
C GLY A 38 -6.98 5.94 0.93
N SER A 39 -6.83 5.71 -0.37
CA SER A 39 -6.74 6.73 -1.41
C SER A 39 -7.67 6.43 -2.58
N SER A 40 -8.08 7.47 -3.29
CA SER A 40 -8.88 7.40 -4.51
C SER A 40 -8.02 7.05 -5.73
N VAL A 41 -8.68 6.64 -6.81
CA VAL A 41 -8.02 6.43 -8.11
C VAL A 41 -7.47 7.75 -8.65
N ALA A 42 -8.17 8.87 -8.42
CA ALA A 42 -7.70 10.19 -8.85
C ALA A 42 -6.37 10.56 -8.17
N GLU A 43 -6.26 10.35 -6.84
CA GLU A 43 -5.04 10.67 -6.09
C GLU A 43 -3.83 9.87 -6.56
N ILE A 44 -3.97 8.56 -6.79
CA ILE A 44 -2.86 7.74 -7.30
C ILE A 44 -2.48 8.13 -8.74
N MET A 45 -3.45 8.47 -9.60
CA MET A 45 -3.17 8.94 -10.96
C MET A 45 -2.42 10.27 -10.94
N SER A 46 -2.82 11.21 -10.07
CA SER A 46 -2.09 12.47 -9.88
C SER A 46 -0.67 12.24 -9.35
N ALA A 47 -0.46 11.30 -8.42
CA ALA A 47 0.88 10.93 -7.95
C ALA A 47 1.75 10.36 -9.09
N ILE A 48 1.18 9.49 -9.93
CA ILE A 48 1.87 8.94 -11.12
C ILE A 48 2.29 10.07 -12.07
N ALA A 49 1.38 10.99 -12.43
CA ALA A 49 1.70 12.10 -13.32
C ALA A 49 2.82 12.99 -12.74
N ARG A 50 2.71 13.37 -11.45
CA ARG A 50 3.73 14.17 -10.76
C ARG A 50 5.11 13.52 -10.74
N VAL A 51 5.19 12.24 -10.35
CA VAL A 51 6.45 11.55 -10.11
C VAL A 51 7.14 11.11 -11.40
N THR A 52 6.37 10.67 -12.39
CA THR A 52 6.92 10.21 -13.67
C THR A 52 7.22 11.36 -14.64
N GLY A 53 6.59 12.53 -14.44
CA GLY A 53 6.63 13.64 -15.39
C GLY A 53 5.92 13.33 -16.72
N VAL A 54 5.24 12.19 -16.82
CA VAL A 54 4.44 11.82 -17.99
C VAL A 54 3.08 12.49 -17.85
N ASP A 55 2.77 13.38 -18.78
CA ASP A 55 1.45 14.00 -18.87
C ASP A 55 0.45 13.02 -19.48
N PHE A 56 -0.68 12.82 -18.81
CA PHE A 56 -1.79 12.01 -19.32
C PHE A 56 -3.11 12.47 -18.69
N THR A 57 -4.18 12.36 -19.47
CA THR A 57 -5.54 12.62 -19.00
C THR A 57 -6.26 11.28 -18.84
N PRO A 58 -6.66 10.90 -17.61
CA PRO A 58 -7.43 9.67 -17.39
C PRO A 58 -8.79 9.74 -18.09
N GLU A 59 -9.14 8.68 -18.82
CA GLU A 59 -10.50 8.51 -19.34
C GLU A 59 -11.43 8.02 -18.22
N ILE A 60 -12.55 8.73 -18.02
CA ILE A 60 -13.57 8.33 -17.05
C ILE A 60 -14.49 7.29 -17.70
N ALA A 61 -14.27 6.03 -17.35
CA ALA A 61 -15.13 4.92 -17.76
C ALA A 61 -16.24 4.63 -16.72
N ALA A 62 -17.25 3.86 -17.14
CA ALA A 62 -18.28 3.34 -16.23
C ALA A 62 -17.66 2.51 -15.10
N ARG A 63 -18.27 2.55 -13.92
CA ARG A 63 -17.82 1.74 -12.78
C ARG A 63 -17.86 0.25 -13.13
N ARG A 64 -16.81 -0.47 -12.77
CA ARG A 64 -16.77 -1.93 -12.91
C ARG A 64 -17.87 -2.55 -12.02
N PRO A 65 -18.75 -3.41 -12.57
CA PRO A 65 -19.75 -4.10 -11.77
C PRO A 65 -19.11 -4.90 -10.63
N GLY A 66 -19.66 -4.78 -9.42
CA GLY A 66 -19.17 -5.47 -8.23
C GLY A 66 -18.05 -4.77 -7.46
N ASP A 67 -17.49 -3.66 -7.96
CA ASP A 67 -16.47 -2.91 -7.23
C ASP A 67 -17.11 -1.99 -6.16
N PRO A 68 -16.88 -2.22 -4.86
CA PRO A 68 -17.39 -1.33 -3.82
C PRO A 68 -16.65 0.00 -3.82
N ALA A 69 -17.34 1.06 -3.39
CA ALA A 69 -16.81 2.42 -3.39
C ALA A 69 -15.60 2.61 -2.44
N ARG A 70 -15.52 1.80 -1.37
CA ARG A 70 -14.46 1.87 -0.35
C ARG A 70 -14.06 0.46 0.10
N ILE A 71 -12.78 0.15 -0.01
CA ILE A 71 -12.14 -1.04 0.57
C ILE A 71 -10.85 -0.55 1.22
N VAL A 72 -10.82 -0.55 2.54
CA VAL A 72 -9.68 -0.13 3.35
C VAL A 72 -9.58 -1.07 4.54
N ALA A 73 -8.38 -1.24 5.08
CA ALA A 73 -8.14 -2.12 6.20
C ALA A 73 -7.71 -1.32 7.44
N ASN A 74 -8.31 -1.61 8.60
CA ASN A 74 -7.83 -1.07 9.87
C ASN A 74 -6.56 -1.84 10.27
N GLY A 75 -5.42 -1.13 10.34
CA GLY A 75 -4.12 -1.70 10.69
C GLY A 75 -3.74 -1.63 12.18
N ASP A 76 -4.64 -1.22 13.07
CA ASP A 76 -4.31 -0.91 14.48
C ASP A 76 -3.76 -2.12 15.23
N ALA A 77 -4.34 -3.30 15.00
CA ALA A 77 -3.83 -4.54 15.59
C ALA A 77 -2.39 -4.83 15.14
N ALA A 78 -2.12 -4.64 13.85
CA ALA A 78 -0.79 -4.88 13.31
C ALA A 78 0.21 -3.83 13.78
N ALA A 79 -0.23 -2.58 13.97
CA ALA A 79 0.62 -1.49 14.41
C ALA A 79 1.09 -1.71 15.85
N ARG A 80 0.21 -2.26 16.70
CA ARG A 80 0.55 -2.64 18.08
C ARG A 80 1.48 -3.85 18.15
N ASP A 81 1.19 -4.88 17.36
CA ASP A 81 1.76 -6.21 17.62
C ASP A 81 2.96 -6.55 16.71
N ILE A 82 3.00 -6.05 15.47
CA ILE A 82 3.93 -6.48 14.41
C ILE A 82 4.53 -5.31 13.60
N ASP A 83 4.74 -4.17 14.26
CA ASP A 83 5.40 -2.96 13.72
C ASP A 83 4.83 -2.49 12.36
N TRP A 84 3.52 -2.64 12.17
CA TRP A 84 2.85 -2.11 10.97
C TRP A 84 2.76 -0.59 11.03
N LYS A 85 3.25 0.06 9.98
CA LYS A 85 3.22 1.51 9.80
C LYS A 85 3.19 1.81 8.30
N MET A 86 2.48 2.87 7.92
CA MET A 86 2.56 3.47 6.59
C MET A 86 3.83 4.32 6.55
N ARG A 87 4.97 3.76 6.13
CA ARG A 87 6.26 4.49 6.10
C ARG A 87 6.44 5.29 4.81
N TYR A 88 5.69 4.95 3.77
CA TYR A 88 5.81 5.56 2.45
C TYR A 88 4.55 6.33 2.08
N THR A 89 4.74 7.56 1.61
CA THR A 89 3.72 8.37 0.95
C THR A 89 3.36 7.79 -0.43
N LEU A 90 2.24 8.22 -1.01
CA LEU A 90 1.86 7.83 -2.39
C LEU A 90 2.97 8.15 -3.40
N ASP A 91 3.59 9.33 -3.31
CA ASP A 91 4.62 9.77 -4.25
C ASP A 91 5.89 8.91 -4.11
N GLU A 92 6.29 8.53 -2.89
CA GLU A 92 7.41 7.61 -2.67
C GLU A 92 7.11 6.20 -3.17
N MET A 93 5.89 5.70 -2.97
CA MET A 93 5.47 4.39 -3.50
C MET A 93 5.53 4.36 -5.02
N VAL A 94 5.03 5.40 -5.67
CA VAL A 94 5.08 5.55 -7.13
C VAL A 94 6.53 5.68 -7.61
N SER A 95 7.36 6.47 -6.92
CA SER A 95 8.77 6.69 -7.26
C SER A 95 9.55 5.38 -7.24
N SER A 96 9.42 4.61 -6.16
CA SER A 96 9.99 3.27 -6.00
C SER A 96 9.58 2.34 -7.14
N ALA A 97 8.28 2.28 -7.44
CA ALA A 97 7.74 1.45 -8.52
C ALA A 97 8.26 1.88 -9.90
N TRP A 98 8.36 3.19 -10.16
CA TRP A 98 8.84 3.74 -11.42
C TRP A 98 10.32 3.49 -11.65
N SER A 99 11.16 3.67 -10.62
CA SER A 99 12.59 3.34 -10.67
C SER A 99 12.80 1.86 -10.96
N ALA A 100 12.08 0.97 -10.29
CA ALA A 100 12.14 -0.47 -10.56
C ALA A 100 11.71 -0.79 -12.00
N ARG A 101 10.60 -0.20 -12.46
CA ARG A 101 10.08 -0.40 -13.82
C ARG A 101 11.10 0.00 -14.89
N GLN A 102 11.80 1.13 -14.73
CA GLN A 102 12.83 1.59 -15.68
C GLN A 102 14.06 0.68 -15.70
N ALA A 103 14.52 0.22 -14.53
CA ALA A 103 15.67 -0.67 -14.43
C ALA A 103 15.46 -2.03 -15.11
N HIS A 104 14.21 -2.46 -15.30
CA HIS A 104 13.84 -3.74 -15.93
C HIS A 104 13.29 -3.58 -17.36
N GLN A 105 13.53 -2.44 -18.03
CA GLN A 105 13.18 -2.22 -19.44
C GLN A 105 14.31 -2.51 -20.43
N SER A 106 15.47 -2.99 -19.95
CA SER A 106 16.62 -3.41 -20.77
C SER A 106 16.50 -4.85 -21.25
#